data_AF-A0AAY5EC27-F1
#
_entry.id   AF-A0AAY5EC27-F1
#
_cell.length_a   1.000
_cell.length_b   1.000
_cell.length_c   1.000
_cell.angle_alpha   90.00
_cell.angle_beta   90.00
_cell.angle_gamma   90.00
#
_symmetry.space_group_name_H-M   'P 1'
#
loop_
_entity.id
_entity.type
_entity.pdbx_description
1 polymer ?
#
loop_
_entity_poly.entity_id
_entity_poly.type
_entity_poly.pdbx_seq_one_letter_code
_entity_poly.pdbx_strand_id
1 'polypeptide(L)'
;EHGTEAASTGSLQGSKQLLLNSQLLQLHVPQVYGQQQQLTTNGPSQKCNVAGSVKIACGEPGLNATHCEAINCCFDGQYCYYGRTVTVQCTRDGQFVLVVAKDATLPRLSLDSVSLLGENGPCGPVDSNAAFAIYQFPVTACGTHVMELGAHLVYENKMTSSYEVGMGPLGAITRDSYYELYFQCRYYAMSIGALTIRHYANDPPLPVVAPGPLRVELRIGNGQCATKGCVEAYTSYYKDTDYPVVKVLREPVYVEVRILERSDPNIVLTLGHCWATSSPNPFSVPQWDLLVNGCPYKDDRYLTTLVPVERSPAVPFPTHYKRFVLKMFAFVDTTSMAPLHNQVYIHCSTAVCHPSATETCEPSCSRQSK
;
A
#
# COMPACT_ATOMS: atom_id res chain seq x y z
N GLU A 1 -4.49 35.14 7.03
CA GLU A 1 -5.31 34.17 6.27
C GLU A 1 -5.03 32.77 6.81
N HIS A 2 -6.09 31.99 6.99
CA HIS A 2 -6.08 30.65 7.58
C HIS A 2 -5.36 29.64 6.67
N GLY A 3 -4.45 28.85 7.25
CA GLY A 3 -3.93 27.62 6.66
C GLY A 3 -4.23 26.45 7.58
N THR A 4 -5.23 25.66 7.22
CA THR A 4 -5.68 24.46 7.93
C THR A 4 -4.78 23.29 7.52
N GLU A 5 -3.95 22.78 8.43
CA GLU A 5 -3.11 21.60 8.16
C GLU A 5 -3.88 20.33 8.53
N ALA A 6 -4.18 19.52 7.53
CA ALA A 6 -4.92 18.27 7.68
C ALA A 6 -4.04 17.18 8.31
N ALA A 7 -4.50 16.62 9.42
CA ALA A 7 -3.89 15.46 10.06
C ALA A 7 -3.91 14.23 9.12
N SER A 8 -2.75 13.63 8.87
CA SER A 8 -2.66 12.39 8.11
C SER A 8 -2.97 11.20 9.02
N THR A 9 -4.15 10.60 8.85
CA THR A 9 -4.53 9.35 9.51
C THR A 9 -4.01 8.17 8.69
N GLY A 10 -2.80 7.70 8.99
CA GLY A 10 -2.28 6.43 8.50
C GLY A 10 -2.56 5.30 9.50
N SER A 11 -3.55 4.45 9.22
CA SER A 11 -3.83 3.25 10.03
C SER A 11 -2.84 2.14 9.67
N LEU A 12 -1.91 1.82 10.56
CA LEU A 12 -1.12 0.59 10.49
C LEU A 12 -1.80 -0.50 11.32
N GLN A 13 -2.12 -1.63 10.67
CA GLN A 13 -2.63 -2.82 11.34
C GLN A 13 -1.48 -3.79 11.62
N GLY A 14 -1.29 -4.16 12.89
CA GLY A 14 -0.42 -5.25 13.32
C GLY A 14 -1.24 -6.32 14.02
N SER A 15 -1.04 -7.59 13.65
CA SER A 15 -1.75 -8.75 14.22
C SER A 15 -0.78 -9.70 14.93
N LYS A 16 -1.16 -10.20 16.12
CA LYS A 16 -0.47 -11.30 16.82
C LYS A 16 -1.47 -12.37 17.28
N GLN A 17 -1.03 -13.62 17.36
CA GLN A 17 -1.84 -14.85 17.43
C GLN A 17 -1.76 -15.51 18.83
N LEU A 18 -2.82 -16.11 19.37
CA LEU A 18 -2.81 -16.90 20.63
C LEU A 18 -3.52 -18.25 20.40
N LEU A 19 -3.00 -19.39 20.91
CA LEU A 19 -3.64 -20.72 20.77
C LEU A 19 -4.17 -21.23 22.09
N LEU A 20 -5.27 -21.98 22.03
CA LEU A 20 -5.69 -22.89 23.08
C LEU A 20 -5.31 -24.33 22.67
N ASN A 21 -4.78 -25.14 23.59
CA ASN A 21 -4.21 -26.46 23.25
C ASN A 21 -5.25 -27.60 23.38
N SER A 22 -5.43 -28.41 22.34
CA SER A 22 -5.71 -29.88 22.40
C SER A 22 -5.72 -30.50 20.99
N GLN A 23 -5.32 -31.76 20.89
CA GLN A 23 -4.69 -32.41 19.72
C GLN A 23 -5.63 -32.99 18.63
N LEU A 24 -5.05 -33.06 17.41
CA LEU A 24 -5.21 -34.02 16.28
C LEU A 24 -6.57 -34.28 15.62
N LEU A 25 -6.68 -33.95 14.32
CA LEU A 25 -6.70 -34.94 13.22
C LEU A 25 -6.67 -34.24 11.83
N GLN A 26 -5.92 -34.85 10.91
CA GLN A 26 -5.71 -34.46 9.52
C GLN A 26 -6.97 -34.73 8.66
N LEU A 27 -7.11 -34.02 7.53
CA LEU A 27 -7.51 -34.60 6.23
C LEU A 27 -7.30 -33.62 5.05
N HIS A 28 -7.10 -34.19 3.87
CA HIS A 28 -6.50 -33.63 2.65
C HIS A 28 -7.50 -32.87 1.72
N VAL A 29 -7.01 -31.77 1.09
CA VAL A 29 -6.91 -31.43 -0.37
C VAL A 29 -8.10 -31.85 -1.29
N PRO A 30 -8.67 -30.99 -2.19
CA PRO A 30 -7.91 -30.50 -3.36
C PRO A 30 -8.19 -29.11 -3.97
N GLN A 31 -7.18 -28.74 -4.77
CA GLN A 31 -6.99 -27.60 -5.65
C GLN A 31 -8.04 -27.48 -6.77
N VAL A 32 -8.37 -26.26 -7.14
CA VAL A 32 -9.02 -25.94 -8.43
C VAL A 32 -8.28 -24.76 -9.09
N TYR A 33 -7.77 -25.02 -10.29
CA TYR A 33 -7.16 -24.06 -11.21
C TYR A 33 -8.23 -23.11 -11.81
N GLY A 34 -7.95 -21.81 -11.82
CA GLY A 34 -8.72 -20.79 -12.56
C GLY A 34 -7.91 -20.28 -13.75
N GLN A 35 -8.50 -20.39 -14.95
CA GLN A 35 -7.90 -20.10 -16.26
C GLN A 35 -7.56 -18.61 -16.45
N GLN A 36 -6.40 -18.33 -17.02
CA GLN A 36 -6.03 -17.02 -17.59
C GLN A 36 -6.74 -16.84 -18.94
N GLN A 37 -7.53 -15.78 -19.07
CA GLN A 37 -8.11 -15.36 -20.35
C GLN A 37 -7.01 -14.79 -21.25
N GLN A 38 -6.90 -15.34 -22.45
CA GLN A 38 -6.03 -14.88 -23.53
C GLN A 38 -6.55 -13.56 -24.10
N LEU A 39 -5.70 -12.52 -24.11
CA LEU A 39 -5.95 -11.33 -24.93
C LEU A 39 -5.87 -11.73 -26.41
N THR A 40 -6.95 -11.51 -27.14
CA THR A 40 -7.01 -11.67 -28.59
C THR A 40 -6.07 -10.68 -29.28
N THR A 41 -4.98 -11.19 -29.83
CA THR A 41 -4.10 -10.44 -30.73
C THR A 41 -4.80 -10.23 -32.07
N ASN A 42 -5.21 -9.00 -32.36
CA ASN A 42 -5.73 -8.64 -33.68
C ASN A 42 -4.66 -8.90 -34.75
N GLY A 43 -5.04 -9.53 -35.86
CA GLY A 43 -4.13 -9.90 -36.94
C GLY A 43 -3.40 -8.70 -37.59
N PRO A 44 -2.25 -8.94 -38.26
CA PRO A 44 -1.34 -7.89 -38.74
C PRO A 44 -1.97 -6.88 -39.71
N SER A 45 -3.05 -7.24 -40.43
CA SER A 45 -3.72 -6.36 -41.39
C SER A 45 -4.67 -5.33 -40.77
N GLN A 46 -5.20 -5.56 -39.57
CA GLN A 46 -6.10 -4.60 -38.91
C GLN A 46 -5.35 -3.51 -38.13
N LYS A 47 -4.11 -3.79 -37.69
CA LYS A 47 -3.24 -2.86 -36.95
C LYS A 47 -2.96 -1.57 -37.73
N CYS A 48 -2.76 -1.66 -39.05
CA CYS A 48 -2.30 -0.53 -39.86
C CYS A 48 -3.41 0.27 -40.55
N ASN A 49 -4.68 -0.04 -40.30
CA ASN A 49 -5.79 0.66 -40.95
C ASN A 49 -6.13 1.99 -40.26
N VAL A 50 -5.32 3.03 -40.49
CA VAL A 50 -5.51 4.37 -39.89
C VAL A 50 -5.91 5.37 -40.98
N ALA A 51 -6.97 6.14 -40.74
CA ALA A 51 -7.43 7.16 -41.68
C ALA A 51 -6.36 8.26 -41.88
N GLY A 52 -6.14 8.66 -43.14
CA GLY A 52 -5.06 9.58 -43.51
C GLY A 52 -5.06 10.91 -42.75
N SER A 53 -6.23 11.42 -42.35
CA SER A 53 -6.37 12.71 -41.65
C SER A 53 -5.90 12.69 -40.19
N VAL A 54 -5.75 11.51 -39.58
CA VAL A 54 -5.33 11.36 -38.17
C VAL A 54 -4.00 10.62 -38.03
N LYS A 55 -3.35 10.27 -39.14
CA LYS A 55 -2.04 9.60 -39.14
C LYS A 55 -1.01 10.51 -38.50
N ILE A 56 -0.18 9.92 -37.64
CA ILE A 56 0.96 10.57 -37.00
C ILE A 56 2.21 9.86 -37.48
N ALA A 57 3.20 10.63 -37.94
CA ALA A 57 4.48 10.10 -38.40
C ALA A 57 5.19 9.35 -37.25
N CYS A 58 5.79 8.20 -37.57
CA CYS A 58 6.51 7.38 -36.61
C CYS A 58 7.98 7.24 -37.02
N GLY A 59 8.89 7.54 -36.09
CA GLY A 59 10.33 7.47 -36.34
C GLY A 59 10.86 8.61 -37.22
N GLU A 60 12.11 8.50 -37.62
CA GLU A 60 12.79 9.52 -38.44
C GLU A 60 12.30 9.53 -39.90
N PRO A 61 12.40 10.68 -40.61
CA PRO A 61 12.06 10.75 -42.03
C PRO A 61 12.93 9.80 -42.87
N GLY A 62 12.32 9.10 -43.82
CA GLY A 62 13.04 8.25 -44.78
C GLY A 62 13.26 6.79 -44.34
N LEU A 63 12.62 6.33 -43.25
CA LEU A 63 12.62 4.92 -42.89
C LEU A 63 11.93 4.07 -43.98
N ASN A 64 12.57 2.95 -44.34
CA ASN A 64 11.98 1.94 -45.21
C ASN A 64 10.96 1.08 -44.43
N ALA A 65 10.18 0.26 -45.15
CA ALA A 65 9.15 -0.59 -44.57
C ALA A 65 9.68 -1.47 -43.43
N THR A 66 10.85 -2.09 -43.60
CA THR A 66 11.44 -3.02 -42.64
C THR A 66 11.86 -2.32 -41.34
N HIS A 67 12.48 -1.15 -41.42
CA HIS A 67 12.83 -0.37 -40.23
C HIS A 67 11.58 0.18 -39.53
N CYS A 68 10.54 0.55 -40.28
CA CYS A 68 9.27 1.00 -39.71
C CYS A 68 8.56 -0.12 -38.92
N GLU A 69 8.55 -1.33 -39.45
CA GLU A 69 8.01 -2.51 -38.74
C GLU A 69 8.83 -2.85 -37.49
N ALA A 70 10.17 -2.70 -37.54
CA ALA A 70 11.05 -2.96 -36.40
C ALA A 70 10.77 -2.05 -35.18
N ILE A 71 10.28 -0.82 -35.41
CA ILE A 71 9.84 0.10 -34.35
C ILE A 71 8.34 -0.01 -34.05
N ASN A 72 7.72 -1.12 -34.45
CA ASN A 72 6.29 -1.44 -34.27
C ASN A 72 5.31 -0.49 -34.97
N CYS A 73 5.74 0.19 -36.03
CA CYS A 73 4.93 1.11 -36.82
C CYS A 73 4.52 0.53 -38.16
N CYS A 74 3.67 1.26 -38.88
CA CYS A 74 3.05 0.86 -40.14
C CYS A 74 3.61 1.72 -41.29
N PHE A 75 3.79 1.13 -42.46
CA PHE A 75 4.30 1.82 -43.65
C PHE A 75 3.24 1.82 -44.75
N ASP A 76 2.99 2.96 -45.40
CA ASP A 76 1.99 3.07 -46.47
C ASP A 76 2.60 3.18 -47.88
N GLY A 77 3.91 2.96 -48.00
CA GLY A 77 4.64 3.13 -49.26
C GLY A 77 5.34 4.48 -49.39
N GLN A 78 4.97 5.47 -48.57
CA GLN A 78 5.57 6.81 -48.58
C GLN A 78 6.28 7.13 -47.27
N TYR A 79 5.61 6.96 -46.14
CA TYR A 79 6.18 7.25 -44.82
C TYR A 79 5.70 6.28 -43.74
N CYS A 80 6.41 6.27 -42.63
CA CYS A 80 6.12 5.44 -41.46
C CYS A 80 5.14 6.16 -40.53
N TYR A 81 4.12 5.48 -40.02
CA TYR A 81 3.08 6.04 -39.13
C TYR A 81 2.66 5.07 -38.02
N TYR A 82 2.11 5.62 -36.93
CA TYR A 82 1.59 4.81 -35.83
C TYR A 82 0.30 4.06 -36.21
N GLY A 83 0.22 2.79 -35.83
CA GLY A 83 -0.97 1.94 -36.05
C GLY A 83 -2.02 2.08 -34.93
N ARG A 84 -3.09 1.28 -35.01
CA ARG A 84 -4.21 1.26 -34.05
C ARG A 84 -3.90 0.52 -32.74
N THR A 85 -2.66 0.59 -32.26
CA THR A 85 -2.19 -0.09 -31.04
C THR A 85 -1.50 0.91 -30.13
N VAL A 86 -1.21 0.51 -28.90
CA VAL A 86 -0.29 1.27 -28.05
C VAL A 86 1.15 0.97 -28.47
N THR A 87 1.92 2.00 -28.80
CA THR A 87 3.33 1.88 -29.19
C THR A 87 4.20 2.55 -28.14
N VAL A 88 5.26 1.85 -27.71
CA VAL A 88 6.24 2.33 -26.73
C VAL A 88 7.59 2.46 -27.41
N GLN A 89 8.23 3.61 -27.26
CA GLN A 89 9.58 3.88 -27.73
C GLN A 89 10.44 4.48 -26.62
N CYS A 90 11.73 4.14 -26.64
CA CYS A 90 12.72 4.58 -25.67
C CYS A 90 13.77 5.40 -26.41
N THR A 91 13.95 6.66 -26.04
CA THR A 91 14.96 7.52 -26.65
C THR A 91 16.31 7.36 -25.94
N ARG A 92 17.42 7.65 -26.63
CA ARG A 92 18.78 7.51 -26.06
C ARG A 92 19.06 8.51 -24.93
N ASP A 93 18.38 9.64 -24.92
CA ASP A 93 18.41 10.68 -23.88
C ASP A 93 17.50 10.37 -22.67
N GLY A 94 16.90 9.17 -22.63
CA GLY A 94 16.17 8.69 -21.45
C GLY A 94 14.74 9.20 -21.36
N GLN A 95 14.01 9.24 -22.48
CA GLN A 95 12.57 9.54 -22.50
C GLN A 95 11.77 8.29 -22.90
N PHE A 96 10.62 8.11 -22.25
CA PHE A 96 9.54 7.30 -22.80
C PHE A 96 8.75 8.13 -23.80
N VAL A 97 8.46 7.52 -24.96
CA VAL A 97 7.47 8.02 -25.92
C VAL A 97 6.40 6.95 -26.05
N LEU A 98 5.21 7.24 -25.53
CA LEU A 98 4.05 6.35 -25.55
C LEU A 98 2.98 6.95 -26.45
N VAL A 99 2.60 6.23 -27.50
CA VAL A 99 1.54 6.63 -28.43
C VAL A 99 0.36 5.69 -28.28
N VAL A 100 -0.74 6.22 -27.78
CA VAL A 100 -1.95 5.46 -27.41
C VAL A 100 -3.01 5.65 -28.47
N ALA A 101 -3.37 4.58 -29.18
CA ALA A 101 -4.49 4.61 -30.11
C ALA A 101 -5.82 4.36 -29.39
N LYS A 102 -6.85 5.16 -29.68
CA LYS A 102 -8.22 4.96 -29.20
C LYS A 102 -8.80 3.58 -29.53
N ASP A 103 -8.35 3.01 -30.64
CA ASP A 103 -8.79 1.70 -31.13
C ASP A 103 -7.91 0.52 -30.65
N ALA A 104 -7.02 0.75 -29.68
CA ALA A 104 -6.19 -0.32 -29.11
C ALA A 104 -7.03 -1.39 -28.37
N THR A 105 -8.24 -1.04 -27.93
CA THR A 105 -9.19 -1.93 -27.25
C THR A 105 -10.56 -1.91 -27.92
N LEU A 106 -11.38 -2.92 -27.63
CA LEU A 106 -12.80 -2.93 -27.95
C LEU A 106 -13.58 -3.23 -26.65
N PRO A 107 -14.45 -2.32 -26.15
CA PRO A 107 -14.79 -0.99 -26.66
C PRO A 107 -13.58 -0.03 -26.71
N ARG A 108 -13.71 1.00 -27.54
CA ARG A 108 -12.65 1.98 -27.79
C ARG A 108 -12.27 2.67 -26.48
N LEU A 109 -10.97 2.87 -26.29
CA LEU A 109 -10.41 3.53 -25.12
C LEU A 109 -10.87 5.00 -25.05
N SER A 110 -11.16 5.49 -23.85
CA SER A 110 -11.22 6.92 -23.62
C SER A 110 -9.79 7.46 -23.48
N LEU A 111 -9.37 8.34 -24.39
CA LEU A 111 -8.02 8.90 -24.35
C LEU A 111 -7.83 9.82 -23.13
N ASP A 112 -8.92 10.38 -22.61
CA ASP A 112 -8.91 11.28 -21.45
C ASP A 112 -8.81 10.55 -20.11
N SER A 113 -9.12 9.24 -20.07
CA SER A 113 -9.06 8.43 -18.83
C SER A 113 -7.72 7.72 -18.64
N VAL A 114 -6.74 7.98 -19.51
CA VAL A 114 -5.41 7.38 -19.46
C VAL A 114 -4.57 8.08 -18.39
N SER A 115 -4.04 7.28 -17.47
CA SER A 115 -3.11 7.69 -16.42
C SER A 115 -1.85 6.82 -16.42
N LEU A 116 -0.75 7.40 -15.94
CA LEU A 116 0.52 6.71 -15.69
C LEU A 116 0.66 6.42 -14.20
N LEU A 117 1.65 5.59 -13.83
CA LEU A 117 1.81 5.09 -12.46
C LEU A 117 1.92 6.19 -11.38
N GLY A 118 2.52 7.33 -11.70
CA GLY A 118 2.66 8.47 -10.80
C GLY A 118 2.04 9.76 -11.36
N GLU A 119 1.48 10.57 -10.46
CA GLU A 119 0.81 11.84 -10.79
C GLU A 119 1.77 13.06 -10.72
N ASN A 120 2.96 12.87 -10.16
CA ASN A 120 3.94 13.94 -9.98
C ASN A 120 4.86 14.07 -11.20
N GLY A 121 4.78 15.21 -11.89
CA GLY A 121 5.63 15.56 -13.04
C GLY A 121 4.83 15.73 -14.34
N PRO A 122 5.51 15.81 -15.50
CA PRO A 122 4.86 16.00 -16.81
C PRO A 122 4.27 14.67 -17.32
N CYS A 123 3.29 14.12 -16.60
CA CYS A 123 2.72 12.79 -16.85
C CYS A 123 1.44 12.82 -17.69
N GLY A 124 1.02 14.01 -18.13
CA GLY A 124 -0.07 14.19 -19.09
C GLY A 124 0.39 14.02 -20.54
N PRO A 125 -0.56 13.98 -21.49
CA PRO A 125 -0.23 13.92 -22.91
C PRO A 125 0.43 15.24 -23.35
N VAL A 126 1.51 15.12 -24.13
CA VAL A 126 2.19 16.27 -24.76
C VAL A 126 1.48 16.73 -26.03
N ASP A 127 0.74 15.83 -26.67
CA ASP A 127 -0.08 16.11 -27.85
C ASP A 127 -1.19 15.07 -27.99
N SER A 128 -2.27 15.41 -28.69
CA SER A 128 -3.37 14.49 -28.96
C SER A 128 -4.18 14.89 -30.19
N ASN A 129 -4.85 13.91 -30.79
CA ASN A 129 -5.85 14.12 -31.82
C ASN A 129 -7.06 13.20 -31.60
N ALA A 130 -8.01 13.19 -32.54
CA ALA A 130 -9.24 12.39 -32.40
C ALA A 130 -9.02 10.86 -32.30
N ALA A 131 -7.83 10.36 -32.65
CA ALA A 131 -7.50 8.93 -32.67
C ALA A 131 -6.33 8.54 -31.75
N PHE A 132 -5.47 9.49 -31.36
CA PHE A 132 -4.24 9.23 -30.63
C PHE A 132 -4.01 10.21 -29.48
N ALA A 133 -3.41 9.72 -28.40
CA ALA A 133 -2.78 10.55 -27.37
C ALA A 133 -1.28 10.20 -27.28
N ILE A 134 -0.43 11.22 -27.22
CA ILE A 134 1.03 11.07 -27.18
C ILE A 134 1.51 11.53 -25.82
N TYR A 135 2.24 10.67 -25.13
CA TYR A 135 2.92 10.97 -23.87
C TYR A 135 4.42 10.92 -24.11
N GLN A 136 5.12 11.95 -23.63
CA GLN A 136 6.57 12.00 -23.65
C GLN A 136 7.08 12.49 -22.30
N PHE A 137 7.81 11.66 -21.59
CA PHE A 137 8.30 11.98 -20.25
C PHE A 137 9.61 11.25 -19.92
N PRO A 138 10.43 11.79 -19.00
CA PRO A 138 11.69 11.15 -18.61
C PRO A 138 11.46 9.76 -18.00
N VAL A 139 12.36 8.81 -18.28
CA VAL A 139 12.28 7.45 -17.70
C VAL A 139 12.42 7.42 -16.17
N THR A 140 12.78 8.53 -15.54
CA THR A 140 12.86 8.69 -14.08
C THR A 140 11.63 9.37 -13.46
N ALA A 141 10.65 9.77 -14.29
CA ALA A 141 9.46 10.50 -13.85
C ALA A 141 8.21 9.59 -13.81
N CYS A 142 7.06 10.16 -13.44
CA CYS A 142 5.75 9.52 -13.51
C CYS A 142 5.65 8.19 -12.76
N GLY A 143 6.35 8.10 -11.62
CA GLY A 143 6.34 6.91 -10.76
C GLY A 143 7.15 5.73 -11.31
N THR A 144 7.92 5.91 -12.39
CA THR A 144 8.69 4.81 -13.01
C THR A 144 9.60 4.12 -12.00
N HIS A 145 9.50 2.79 -11.95
CA HIS A 145 10.39 1.96 -11.15
C HIS A 145 11.67 1.67 -11.92
N VAL A 146 12.82 1.84 -11.27
CA VAL A 146 14.13 1.50 -11.83
C VAL A 146 14.68 0.26 -11.15
N MET A 147 15.16 -0.67 -11.96
CA MET A 147 15.77 -1.92 -11.52
C MET A 147 17.10 -2.13 -12.26
N GLU A 148 18.12 -2.59 -11.55
CA GLU A 148 19.37 -3.02 -12.16
C GLU A 148 19.30 -4.52 -12.44
N LEU A 149 19.51 -4.91 -13.71
CA LEU A 149 19.50 -6.29 -14.13
C LEU A 149 20.79 -6.59 -14.93
N GLY A 150 21.82 -7.05 -14.22
CA GLY A 150 23.11 -7.33 -14.81
C GLY A 150 23.80 -6.04 -15.29
N ALA A 151 24.06 -5.92 -16.60
CA ALA A 151 24.69 -4.75 -17.20
C ALA A 151 23.66 -3.71 -17.71
N HIS A 152 22.38 -3.84 -17.34
CA HIS A 152 21.29 -3.01 -17.84
C HIS A 152 20.54 -2.33 -16.71
N LEU A 153 20.19 -1.06 -16.91
CA LEU A 153 19.16 -0.37 -16.14
C LEU A 153 17.82 -0.56 -16.86
N VAL A 154 16.86 -1.15 -16.15
CA VAL A 154 15.50 -1.38 -16.62
C VAL A 154 14.57 -0.39 -15.93
N TYR A 155 13.91 0.44 -16.73
CA TYR A 155 12.89 1.37 -16.28
C TYR A 155 11.53 0.81 -16.64
N GLU A 156 10.67 0.59 -15.65
CA GLU A 156 9.33 0.02 -15.81
C GLU A 156 8.26 1.04 -15.37
N ASN A 157 7.25 1.22 -16.21
CA ASN A 157 6.08 2.03 -15.89
C ASN A 157 4.80 1.30 -16.31
N LYS A 158 3.67 1.82 -15.83
CA LYS A 158 2.34 1.27 -16.03
C LYS A 158 1.39 2.34 -16.51
N MET A 159 0.74 2.07 -17.63
CA MET A 159 -0.37 2.84 -18.15
C MET A 159 -1.69 2.16 -17.73
N THR A 160 -2.62 2.94 -17.19
CA THR A 160 -3.99 2.50 -16.89
C THR A 160 -5.01 3.40 -17.57
N SER A 161 -6.13 2.83 -18.01
CA SER A 161 -7.31 3.58 -18.40
C SER A 161 -8.47 3.14 -17.50
N SER A 162 -9.02 4.10 -16.75
CA SER A 162 -10.14 3.86 -15.85
C SER A 162 -11.46 3.95 -16.62
N TYR A 163 -12.48 3.27 -16.08
CA TYR A 163 -13.85 3.33 -16.58
C TYR A 163 -14.65 4.38 -15.82
N GLU A 164 -15.49 5.15 -16.52
CA GLU A 164 -16.40 6.06 -15.87
C GLU A 164 -17.66 5.32 -15.41
N VAL A 165 -18.14 5.67 -14.21
CA VAL A 165 -19.35 5.10 -13.62
C VAL A 165 -20.43 6.16 -13.61
N GLY A 166 -21.44 5.98 -14.44
CA GLY A 166 -22.67 6.77 -14.40
C GLY A 166 -23.55 6.32 -13.24
N MET A 167 -23.80 7.21 -12.28
CA MET A 167 -24.67 6.92 -11.14
C MET A 167 -26.10 7.41 -11.38
N GLY A 168 -27.07 6.49 -11.29
CA GLY A 168 -28.49 6.79 -11.30
C GLY A 168 -29.16 6.44 -9.96
N PRO A 169 -30.41 6.88 -9.74
CA PRO A 169 -31.13 6.69 -8.47
C PRO A 169 -31.42 5.22 -8.12
N LEU A 170 -31.32 4.31 -9.09
CA LEU A 170 -31.60 2.87 -8.92
C LEU A 170 -30.40 1.97 -9.25
N GLY A 171 -29.22 2.54 -9.48
CA GLY A 171 -28.02 1.76 -9.79
C GLY A 171 -26.94 2.56 -10.51
N ALA A 172 -25.75 1.97 -10.54
CA ALA A 172 -24.59 2.50 -11.24
C ALA A 172 -24.29 1.63 -12.46
N ILE A 173 -23.95 2.25 -13.57
CA ILE A 173 -23.57 1.57 -14.81
C ILE A 173 -22.23 2.11 -15.30
N THR A 174 -21.43 1.24 -15.92
CA THR A 174 -20.26 1.66 -16.69
C THR A 174 -20.39 1.14 -18.11
N ARG A 175 -19.91 1.94 -19.07
CA ARG A 175 -19.85 1.57 -20.50
C ARG A 175 -18.43 1.42 -21.00
N ASP A 176 -17.46 1.73 -20.14
CA ASP A 176 -16.05 1.77 -20.47
C ASP A 176 -15.37 0.49 -20.01
N SER A 177 -14.18 0.24 -20.54
CA SER A 177 -13.38 -0.92 -20.18
C SER A 177 -12.14 -0.50 -19.41
N TYR A 178 -11.82 -1.25 -18.37
CA TYR A 178 -10.55 -1.13 -17.68
C TYR A 178 -9.44 -1.70 -18.57
N TYR A 179 -8.38 -0.92 -18.78
CA TYR A 179 -7.21 -1.37 -19.52
C TYR A 179 -5.93 -1.05 -18.74
N GLU A 180 -5.03 -2.02 -18.64
CA GLU A 180 -3.74 -1.89 -17.96
C GLU A 180 -2.62 -2.45 -18.84
N LEU A 181 -1.56 -1.66 -19.03
CA LEU A 181 -0.38 -2.01 -19.83
C LEU A 181 0.91 -1.67 -19.06
N TYR A 182 1.75 -2.67 -18.85
CA TYR A 182 3.12 -2.48 -18.35
C TYR A 182 4.07 -2.33 -19.52
N PHE A 183 5.02 -1.41 -19.40
CA PHE A 183 6.04 -1.18 -20.42
C PHE A 183 7.40 -0.89 -19.81
N GLN A 184 8.46 -1.29 -20.52
CA GLN A 184 9.83 -1.23 -20.03
C GLN A 184 10.78 -0.65 -21.08
N CYS A 185 11.71 0.19 -20.64
CA CYS A 185 12.89 0.59 -21.40
C CYS A 185 14.15 0.02 -20.75
N ARG A 186 15.05 -0.54 -21.57
CA ARG A 186 16.32 -1.12 -21.10
C ARG A 186 17.50 -0.36 -21.69
N TYR A 187 18.35 0.16 -20.83
CA TYR A 187 19.57 0.87 -21.21
C TYR A 187 20.79 0.09 -20.71
N TYR A 188 21.85 0.03 -21.53
CA TYR A 188 23.13 -0.47 -21.05
C TYR A 188 23.71 0.51 -20.03
N ALA A 189 24.09 0.01 -18.86
CA ALA A 189 24.84 0.78 -17.88
C ALA A 189 26.27 0.97 -18.43
N MET A 190 26.53 2.09 -19.11
CA MET A 190 27.90 2.44 -19.46
C MET A 190 28.63 2.89 -18.18
N SER A 191 29.70 2.18 -17.82
CA SER A 191 30.60 2.56 -16.72
C SER A 191 31.41 3.79 -17.11
N ILE A 192 30.78 4.96 -17.12
CA ILE A 192 31.49 6.24 -17.21
C ILE A 192 31.57 6.78 -15.78
N GLY A 193 32.66 6.41 -15.10
CA GLY A 193 33.01 7.03 -13.82
C GLY A 193 33.33 8.50 -14.06
N ALA A 194 32.44 9.40 -13.65
CA ALA A 194 32.73 10.83 -13.66
C ALA A 194 33.61 11.17 -12.46
N LEU A 195 34.90 11.42 -12.71
CA LEU A 195 35.79 12.05 -11.74
C LEU A 195 35.50 13.56 -11.77
N THR A 196 34.77 14.07 -10.77
CA THR A 196 34.57 15.52 -10.60
C THR A 196 35.38 16.02 -9.43
N ILE A 197 36.44 16.78 -9.70
CA ILE A 197 37.06 17.68 -8.74
C ILE A 197 36.36 19.04 -8.88
N ARG A 198 35.58 19.44 -7.86
CA ARG A 198 35.24 20.83 -7.58
C ARG A 198 35.22 21.05 -6.08
N HIS A 199 35.92 22.09 -5.64
CA HIS A 199 35.75 22.66 -4.31
C HIS A 199 34.31 23.17 -4.16
N TYR A 200 33.63 22.69 -3.14
CA TYR A 200 32.43 23.30 -2.59
C TYR A 200 32.69 23.54 -1.11
N ALA A 201 32.44 24.77 -0.66
CA ALA A 201 32.23 25.00 0.75
C ALA A 201 31.10 24.06 1.20
N ASN A 202 31.31 23.36 2.31
CA ASN A 202 30.30 22.47 2.86
C ASN A 202 29.15 23.33 3.38
N ASP A 203 28.13 23.56 2.57
CA ASP A 203 26.81 23.79 3.14
C ASP A 203 26.36 22.48 3.78
N PRO A 204 25.90 22.49 5.05
CA PRO A 204 25.35 21.29 5.67
C PRO A 204 24.24 20.73 4.79
N PRO A 205 24.10 19.39 4.67
CA PRO A 205 22.99 18.81 3.93
C PRO A 205 21.68 19.39 4.46
N LEU A 206 20.87 19.93 3.56
CA LEU A 206 19.48 20.27 3.88
C LEU A 206 18.82 19.00 4.41
N PRO A 207 18.12 19.06 5.56
CA PRO A 207 17.44 17.89 6.09
C PRO A 207 16.46 17.36 5.05
N VAL A 208 16.67 16.14 4.61
CA VAL A 208 15.72 15.41 3.77
C VAL A 208 14.61 14.90 4.68
N VAL A 209 13.47 15.60 4.67
CA VAL A 209 12.23 15.09 5.26
C VAL A 209 11.48 14.34 4.17
N ALA A 210 11.79 13.05 4.04
CA ALA A 210 10.95 12.14 3.26
C ALA A 210 9.92 11.51 4.21
N PRO A 211 8.61 11.47 3.86
CA PRO A 211 7.64 10.67 4.60
C PRO A 211 8.02 9.19 4.48
N GLY A 212 8.64 8.64 5.54
CA GLY A 212 8.86 7.20 5.67
C GLY A 212 7.65 6.56 6.38
N PRO A 213 7.26 5.32 6.04
CA PRO A 213 6.17 4.64 6.73
C PRO A 213 6.51 4.52 8.22
N LEU A 214 5.61 5.01 9.07
CA LEU A 214 5.69 4.77 10.51
C LEU A 214 5.61 3.25 10.73
N ARG A 215 6.60 2.66 11.38
CA ARG A 215 6.57 1.23 11.71
C ARG A 215 6.08 1.07 13.13
N VAL A 216 5.02 0.29 13.31
CA VAL A 216 4.47 -0.07 14.62
C VAL A 216 4.51 -1.56 14.80
N GLU A 217 4.71 -2.00 16.04
CA GLU A 217 4.70 -3.40 16.41
C GLU A 217 3.76 -3.60 17.60
N LEU A 218 2.89 -4.61 17.50
CA LEU A 218 2.15 -5.18 18.62
C LEU A 218 2.89 -6.43 19.09
N ARG A 219 3.15 -6.53 20.40
CA ARG A 219 3.80 -7.68 21.03
C ARG A 219 3.19 -8.01 22.38
N ILE A 220 3.28 -9.27 22.78
CA ILE A 220 2.71 -9.78 24.01
C ILE A 220 3.84 -10.06 25.01
N GLY A 221 3.71 -9.49 26.21
CA GLY A 221 4.63 -9.71 27.32
C GLY A 221 4.45 -11.11 27.91
N ASN A 222 5.56 -11.80 28.20
CA ASN A 222 5.56 -13.10 28.87
C ASN A 222 5.97 -13.01 30.35
N GLY A 223 6.22 -11.80 30.86
CA GLY A 223 6.47 -11.59 32.28
C GLY A 223 5.24 -11.91 33.14
N GLN A 224 5.48 -12.32 34.38
CA GLN A 224 4.43 -12.55 35.36
C GLN A 224 4.24 -11.31 36.22
N CYS A 225 3.03 -11.07 36.70
CA CYS A 225 2.83 -10.05 37.72
C CYS A 225 1.83 -10.45 38.79
N ALA A 226 2.19 -10.15 40.04
CA ALA A 226 1.39 -10.41 41.25
C ALA A 226 0.51 -9.22 41.68
N THR A 227 0.76 -8.00 41.21
CA THR A 227 0.07 -6.76 41.63
C THR A 227 -0.63 -6.03 40.48
N LYS A 228 -1.64 -5.20 40.79
CA LYS A 228 -2.33 -4.37 39.79
C LYS A 228 -1.44 -3.18 39.39
N GLY A 229 -1.25 -2.95 38.08
CA GLY A 229 -0.50 -1.79 37.53
C GLY A 229 0.96 -2.05 37.15
N CYS A 230 1.29 -3.30 36.82
CA CYS A 230 2.65 -3.80 36.90
C CYS A 230 3.50 -3.64 35.64
N VAL A 231 4.69 -3.04 35.83
CA VAL A 231 5.68 -2.79 34.78
C VAL A 231 6.52 -4.04 34.47
N GLU A 232 6.69 -4.94 35.44
CA GLU A 232 7.54 -6.15 35.35
C GLU A 232 7.08 -7.11 34.24
N ALA A 233 5.77 -7.15 33.97
CA ALA A 233 5.19 -7.96 32.90
C ALA A 233 5.65 -7.54 31.49
N TYR A 234 6.22 -6.34 31.33
CA TYR A 234 6.68 -5.74 30.08
C TYR A 234 8.21 -5.72 29.94
N THR A 235 8.91 -6.56 30.71
CA THR A 235 10.38 -6.70 30.66
C THR A 235 10.84 -7.75 29.65
N SER A 236 9.97 -8.70 29.33
CA SER A 236 10.23 -9.80 28.39
C SER A 236 8.99 -10.05 27.53
N TYR A 237 9.21 -10.55 26.31
CA TYR A 237 8.16 -10.69 25.29
C TYR A 237 8.26 -12.05 24.60
N TYR A 238 7.11 -12.59 24.20
CA TYR A 238 7.03 -13.75 23.32
C TYR A 238 7.61 -13.44 21.94
N LYS A 239 8.39 -14.37 21.40
CA LYS A 239 8.96 -14.32 20.05
C LYS A 239 7.99 -14.90 19.04
N ASP A 240 8.26 -14.66 17.75
CA ASP A 240 7.44 -15.20 16.67
C ASP A 240 7.34 -16.74 16.69
N THR A 241 8.38 -17.42 17.19
CA THR A 241 8.41 -18.89 17.38
C THR A 241 7.61 -19.39 18.58
N ASP A 242 7.31 -18.52 19.55
CA ASP A 242 6.57 -18.87 20.75
C ASP A 242 5.06 -18.78 20.52
N TYR A 243 4.66 -18.13 19.42
CA TYR A 243 3.29 -18.17 18.98
C TYR A 243 2.99 -19.54 18.40
N PRO A 244 1.85 -20.09 18.81
CA PRO A 244 0.70 -19.41 19.39
C PRO A 244 0.61 -19.64 20.92
N VAL A 245 0.50 -18.54 21.69
CA VAL A 245 0.66 -18.59 23.16
C VAL A 245 -0.61 -19.08 23.83
N VAL A 246 -0.45 -20.02 24.77
CA VAL A 246 -1.54 -20.62 25.55
C VAL A 246 -1.86 -19.80 26.80
N LYS A 247 -3.14 -19.44 26.96
CA LYS A 247 -3.66 -18.68 28.09
C LYS A 247 -4.97 -19.28 28.60
N VAL A 248 -5.13 -19.34 29.92
CA VAL A 248 -6.38 -19.79 30.56
C VAL A 248 -7.38 -18.63 30.61
N LEU A 249 -8.69 -18.92 30.57
CA LEU A 249 -9.72 -17.88 30.71
C LEU A 249 -9.47 -17.01 31.95
N ARG A 250 -9.61 -15.70 31.78
CA ARG A 250 -9.34 -14.63 32.76
C ARG A 250 -7.87 -14.45 33.15
N GLU A 251 -6.96 -15.25 32.62
CA GLU A 251 -5.53 -14.97 32.77
C GLU A 251 -5.21 -13.62 32.09
N PRO A 252 -4.39 -12.76 32.72
CA PRO A 252 -3.99 -11.50 32.10
C PRO A 252 -3.15 -11.73 30.84
N VAL A 253 -3.46 -10.99 29.78
CA VAL A 253 -2.63 -10.88 28.58
C VAL A 253 -2.08 -9.45 28.52
N TYR A 254 -0.76 -9.34 28.61
CA TYR A 254 -0.05 -8.07 28.62
C TYR A 254 0.30 -7.67 27.19
N VAL A 255 -0.40 -6.68 26.65
CA VAL A 255 -0.19 -6.21 25.28
C VAL A 255 0.58 -4.91 25.30
N GLU A 256 1.62 -4.83 24.47
CA GLU A 256 2.35 -3.61 24.19
C GLU A 256 2.31 -3.32 22.70
N VAL A 257 1.98 -2.07 22.37
CA VAL A 257 2.12 -1.52 21.04
C VAL A 257 3.21 -0.46 21.08
N ARG A 258 4.18 -0.52 20.15
CA ARG A 258 5.31 0.40 20.13
C ARG A 258 5.64 0.90 18.73
N ILE A 259 6.13 2.14 18.66
CA ILE A 259 6.76 2.68 17.46
C ILE A 259 8.19 2.10 17.36
N LEU A 260 8.56 1.68 16.15
CA LEU A 260 9.91 1.20 15.84
C LEU A 260 10.72 2.29 15.14
N GLU A 261 12.04 2.28 15.35
CA GLU A 261 13.01 3.06 14.56
C GLU A 261 12.74 4.57 14.56
N ARG A 262 12.23 5.10 15.68
CA ARG A 262 12.02 6.54 15.89
C ARG A 262 12.53 6.98 17.24
N SER A 263 13.03 8.21 17.29
CA SER A 263 13.60 8.85 18.47
C SER A 263 13.10 10.28 18.68
N ASP A 264 12.04 10.67 17.98
CA ASP A 264 11.43 12.00 18.13
C ASP A 264 10.64 12.06 19.45
N PRO A 265 11.01 12.91 20.42
CA PRO A 265 10.29 13.03 21.67
C PRO A 265 8.93 13.74 21.53
N ASN A 266 8.67 14.40 20.40
CA ASN A 266 7.47 15.21 20.16
C ASN A 266 6.34 14.42 19.49
N ILE A 267 6.47 13.10 19.35
CA ILE A 267 5.40 12.25 18.86
C ILE A 267 4.85 11.36 19.99
N VAL A 268 3.53 11.17 19.97
CA VAL A 268 2.80 10.33 20.91
C VAL A 268 2.05 9.26 20.13
N LEU A 269 2.33 7.99 20.42
CA LEU A 269 1.54 6.87 19.92
C LEU A 269 0.16 6.91 20.56
N THR A 270 -0.88 6.79 19.74
CA THR A 270 -2.28 6.70 20.18
C THR A 270 -2.90 5.42 19.66
N LEU A 271 -3.76 4.79 20.47
CA LEU A 271 -4.55 3.63 20.07
C LEU A 271 -5.97 4.11 19.78
N GLY A 272 -6.46 3.87 18.57
CA GLY A 272 -7.83 4.20 18.19
C GLY A 272 -8.78 3.08 18.64
N HIS A 273 -8.89 2.05 17.81
CA HIS A 273 -9.73 0.88 18.06
C HIS A 273 -8.85 -0.35 18.21
N CYS A 274 -9.02 -1.11 19.30
CA CYS A 274 -8.39 -2.43 19.46
C CYS A 274 -9.49 -3.46 19.66
N TRP A 275 -9.40 -4.58 18.95
CA TRP A 275 -10.40 -5.63 18.96
C TRP A 275 -9.76 -7.00 18.78
N ALA A 276 -10.54 -8.03 19.05
CA ALA A 276 -10.15 -9.41 18.85
C ALA A 276 -11.02 -10.09 17.81
N THR A 277 -10.47 -11.11 17.15
CA THR A 277 -11.17 -11.95 16.17
C THR A 277 -10.78 -13.42 16.33
N SER A 278 -11.56 -14.33 15.74
CA SER A 278 -11.26 -15.77 15.76
C SER A 278 -10.38 -16.25 14.60
N SER A 279 -9.90 -15.34 13.73
CA SER A 279 -9.03 -15.66 12.59
C SER A 279 -7.98 -14.56 12.38
N PRO A 280 -6.91 -14.80 11.62
CA PRO A 280 -5.91 -13.76 11.34
C PRO A 280 -6.48 -12.53 10.62
N ASN A 281 -7.61 -12.67 9.92
CA ASN A 281 -8.23 -11.57 9.19
C ASN A 281 -8.86 -10.56 10.19
N PRO A 282 -8.38 -9.30 10.24
CA PRO A 282 -8.91 -8.29 11.14
C PRO A 282 -10.39 -7.96 10.92
N PHE A 283 -10.93 -8.24 9.72
CA PHE A 283 -12.32 -7.99 9.36
C PHE A 283 -13.22 -9.23 9.54
N SER A 284 -12.68 -10.33 10.04
CA SER A 284 -13.47 -11.54 10.29
C SER A 284 -14.42 -11.36 11.47
N VAL A 285 -15.48 -12.17 11.48
CA VAL A 285 -16.40 -12.32 12.61
C VAL A 285 -16.20 -13.68 13.27
N PRO A 286 -16.45 -13.82 14.58
CA PRO A 286 -16.88 -12.78 15.54
C PRO A 286 -15.78 -11.77 15.89
N GLN A 287 -16.21 -10.58 16.32
CA GLN A 287 -15.35 -9.50 16.84
C GLN A 287 -15.68 -9.17 18.29
N TRP A 288 -14.67 -8.81 19.07
CA TRP A 288 -14.87 -8.30 20.44
C TRP A 288 -14.00 -7.07 20.69
N ASP A 289 -14.62 -5.97 21.11
CA ASP A 289 -13.94 -4.70 21.34
C ASP A 289 -13.18 -4.71 22.67
N LEU A 290 -11.91 -4.29 22.60
CA LEU A 290 -11.02 -4.16 23.76
C LEU A 290 -10.85 -2.69 24.16
N LEU A 291 -10.62 -1.83 23.15
CA LEU A 291 -10.52 -0.39 23.28
C LEU A 291 -11.28 0.29 22.14
N VAL A 292 -12.07 1.32 22.46
CA VAL A 292 -12.78 2.18 21.48
C VAL A 292 -12.35 3.62 21.74
N ASN A 293 -11.83 4.29 20.70
CA ASN A 293 -11.22 5.62 20.78
C ASN A 293 -10.20 5.75 21.92
N GLY A 294 -9.37 4.71 22.10
CA GLY A 294 -8.35 4.64 23.15
C GLY A 294 -8.86 4.36 24.56
N CYS A 295 -10.18 4.20 24.75
CA CYS A 295 -10.80 3.94 26.05
C CYS A 295 -11.27 2.48 26.19
N PRO A 296 -11.26 1.90 27.41
CA PRO A 296 -11.81 0.56 27.65
C PRO A 296 -13.27 0.42 27.20
N TYR A 297 -13.59 -0.68 26.52
CA TYR A 297 -14.94 -0.96 26.06
C TYR A 297 -15.90 -1.19 27.23
N LYS A 298 -16.84 -0.26 27.44
CA LYS A 298 -17.64 -0.16 28.68
C LYS A 298 -18.63 -1.31 28.90
N ASP A 299 -19.04 -1.99 27.84
CA ASP A 299 -20.00 -3.10 27.93
C ASP A 299 -19.33 -4.43 28.32
N ASP A 300 -17.99 -4.47 28.41
CA ASP A 300 -17.26 -5.60 28.97
C ASP A 300 -17.18 -5.51 30.51
N ARG A 301 -17.58 -6.60 31.19
CA ARG A 301 -17.43 -6.72 32.65
C ARG A 301 -15.97 -6.86 33.08
N TYR A 302 -15.09 -7.33 32.20
CA TYR A 302 -13.66 -7.49 32.43
C TYR A 302 -12.86 -6.42 31.68
N LEU A 303 -13.14 -5.16 32.01
CA LEU A 303 -12.56 -3.99 31.34
C LEU A 303 -11.04 -4.10 31.13
N THR A 304 -10.63 -3.82 29.89
CA THR A 304 -9.23 -3.58 29.54
C THR A 304 -8.64 -2.52 30.45
N THR A 305 -7.46 -2.79 31.01
CA THR A 305 -6.75 -1.85 31.89
C THR A 305 -5.59 -1.23 31.13
N LEU A 306 -5.59 0.08 30.96
CA LEU A 306 -4.45 0.83 30.42
C LEU A 306 -3.34 0.88 31.47
N VAL A 307 -2.09 0.67 31.04
CA VAL A 307 -0.92 0.69 31.91
C VAL A 307 -0.04 1.88 31.52
N PRO A 308 0.25 2.81 32.46
CA PRO A 308 1.17 3.91 32.22
C PRO A 308 2.56 3.40 31.82
N VAL A 309 3.22 4.12 30.93
CA VAL A 309 4.61 3.85 30.55
C VAL A 309 5.48 4.96 31.10
N GLU A 310 6.43 4.60 31.94
CA GLU A 310 7.37 5.53 32.55
C GLU A 310 8.74 5.46 31.87
N ARG A 311 9.50 6.54 32.02
CA ARG A 311 10.86 6.62 31.46
C ARG A 311 11.79 5.67 32.19
N SER A 312 12.54 4.88 31.43
CA SER A 312 13.56 3.97 31.95
C SER A 312 14.70 3.82 30.94
N PRO A 313 15.87 3.27 31.32
CA PRO A 313 16.96 3.03 30.37
C PRO A 313 16.55 2.16 29.17
N ALA A 314 15.63 1.21 29.37
CA ALA A 314 15.09 0.37 28.30
C ALA A 314 13.98 1.05 27.48
N VAL A 315 13.37 2.12 28.01
CA VAL A 315 12.26 2.87 27.40
C VAL A 315 12.58 4.37 27.43
N PRO A 316 13.46 4.84 26.51
CA PRO A 316 13.92 6.23 26.51
C PRO A 316 12.83 7.23 26.10
N PHE A 317 11.85 6.78 25.30
CA PHE A 317 10.71 7.55 24.79
C PHE A 317 9.38 6.90 25.19
N PRO A 318 8.85 7.16 26.40
CA PRO A 318 7.61 6.52 26.88
C PRO A 318 6.39 6.79 25.99
N THR A 319 6.36 7.95 25.33
CA THR A 319 5.29 8.36 24.42
C THR A 319 5.18 7.47 23.17
N HIS A 320 6.20 6.68 22.86
CA HIS A 320 6.19 5.74 21.72
C HIS A 320 5.52 4.41 22.04
N TYR A 321 5.07 4.22 23.28
CA TYR A 321 4.57 2.95 23.78
C TYR A 321 3.15 3.13 24.34
N LYS A 322 2.30 2.13 24.07
CA LYS A 322 1.02 1.98 24.74
C LYS A 322 0.90 0.56 25.27
N ARG A 323 0.57 0.46 26.54
CA ARG A 323 0.44 -0.82 27.25
C ARG A 323 -0.98 -0.97 27.77
N PHE A 324 -1.52 -2.16 27.60
CA PHE A 324 -2.79 -2.51 28.21
C PHE A 324 -2.83 -3.98 28.60
N VAL A 325 -3.78 -4.30 29.47
CA VAL A 325 -4.03 -5.65 29.95
C VAL A 325 -5.48 -6.00 29.67
N LEU A 326 -5.70 -7.08 28.94
CA LEU A 326 -7.02 -7.70 28.83
C LEU A 326 -7.05 -9.00 29.64
N LYS A 327 -8.26 -9.46 29.96
CA LYS A 327 -8.50 -10.77 30.57
C LYS A 327 -8.84 -11.75 29.46
N MET A 328 -8.10 -12.86 29.37
CA MET A 328 -8.30 -13.84 28.30
C MET A 328 -9.74 -14.35 28.27
N PHE A 329 -10.28 -14.56 27.08
CA PHE A 329 -11.63 -15.06 26.83
C PHE A 329 -11.63 -16.03 25.64
N ALA A 330 -12.77 -16.65 25.38
CA ALA A 330 -13.01 -17.45 24.20
C ALA A 330 -14.29 -16.97 23.52
N PHE A 331 -14.31 -16.99 22.18
CA PHE A 331 -15.54 -16.79 21.43
C PHE A 331 -16.47 -17.98 21.61
N VAL A 332 -17.77 -17.79 21.39
CA VAL A 332 -18.77 -18.86 21.43
C VAL A 332 -19.40 -19.02 20.05
N ASP A 333 -19.81 -20.23 19.72
CA ASP A 333 -20.61 -20.50 18.55
C ASP A 333 -22.00 -19.91 18.74
N THR A 334 -22.51 -19.19 17.75
CA THR A 334 -23.76 -18.43 17.87
C THR A 334 -25.01 -19.32 17.93
N THR A 335 -24.90 -20.59 17.49
CA THR A 335 -26.04 -21.52 17.45
C THR A 335 -26.07 -22.42 18.69
N SER A 336 -24.95 -23.03 19.02
CA SER A 336 -24.81 -23.97 20.14
C SER A 336 -24.48 -23.30 21.47
N MET A 337 -24.05 -22.03 21.46
CA MET A 337 -23.52 -21.29 22.61
C MET A 337 -22.32 -21.97 23.30
N ALA A 338 -21.71 -22.96 22.63
CA ALA A 338 -20.53 -23.63 23.10
C ALA A 338 -19.28 -22.77 22.85
N PRO A 339 -18.27 -22.78 23.73
CA PRO A 339 -17.00 -22.12 23.47
C PRO A 339 -16.34 -22.66 22.22
N LEU A 340 -15.95 -21.76 21.32
CA LEU A 340 -15.07 -22.08 20.19
C LEU A 340 -13.66 -22.29 20.73
N HIS A 341 -13.07 -23.44 20.42
CA HIS A 341 -11.67 -23.75 20.72
C HIS A 341 -10.70 -23.10 19.71
N ASN A 342 -11.10 -21.95 19.15
CA ASN A 342 -10.35 -21.26 18.12
C ASN A 342 -9.33 -20.29 18.74
N GLN A 343 -8.38 -19.90 17.90
CA GLN A 343 -7.35 -18.93 18.24
C GLN A 343 -7.95 -17.53 18.37
N VAL A 344 -7.42 -16.75 19.30
CA VAL A 344 -7.79 -15.34 19.47
C VAL A 344 -6.68 -14.49 18.89
N TYR A 345 -7.03 -13.62 17.95
CA TYR A 345 -6.10 -12.67 17.31
C TYR A 345 -6.43 -11.27 17.78
N ILE A 346 -5.42 -10.53 18.23
CA ILE A 346 -5.57 -9.15 18.72
C ILE A 346 -5.10 -8.21 17.62
N HIS A 347 -5.94 -7.20 17.35
CA HIS A 347 -5.71 -6.16 16.36
C HIS A 347 -5.86 -4.79 17.02
N CYS A 348 -5.08 -3.82 16.55
CA CYS A 348 -5.19 -2.43 16.97
C CYS A 348 -5.00 -1.51 15.77
N SER A 349 -5.81 -0.46 15.70
CA SER A 349 -5.57 0.72 14.87
C SER A 349 -4.76 1.73 15.67
N THR A 350 -3.67 2.22 15.07
CA THR A 350 -2.73 3.15 15.71
C THR A 350 -2.60 4.44 14.91
N ALA A 351 -2.41 5.56 15.61
CA ALA A 351 -2.08 6.84 15.00
C ALA A 351 -0.99 7.55 15.81
N VAL A 352 -0.35 8.56 15.22
CA VAL A 352 0.63 9.43 15.89
C VAL A 352 0.03 10.81 16.06
N CYS A 353 0.15 11.34 17.26
CA CYS A 353 -0.28 12.68 17.63
C CYS A 353 0.94 13.54 18.00
N HIS A 354 0.95 14.79 17.52
CA HIS A 354 1.88 15.81 17.97
C HIS A 354 1.19 16.65 19.06
N PRO A 355 1.71 16.67 20.30
CA PRO A 355 1.09 17.42 21.37
C PRO A 355 1.24 18.91 21.08
N SER A 356 0.13 19.64 21.08
CA SER A 356 0.09 21.09 20.90
C SER A 356 -0.51 21.75 22.14
N ALA A 357 -0.39 23.08 22.26
CA ALA A 357 -0.96 23.82 23.39
C ALA A 357 -2.50 23.70 23.49
N THR A 358 -3.16 23.27 22.40
CA THR A 358 -4.61 23.18 22.27
C THR A 358 -5.15 21.74 22.17
N GLU A 359 -4.32 20.76 21.78
CA GLU A 359 -4.74 19.38 21.59
C GLU A 359 -3.90 18.40 22.43
N THR A 360 -4.56 17.69 23.35
CA THR A 360 -3.95 16.64 24.16
C THR A 360 -4.03 15.30 23.43
N CYS A 361 -2.88 14.63 23.29
CA CYS A 361 -2.80 13.28 22.71
C CYS A 361 -3.35 12.16 23.63
N GLU A 362 -3.84 12.50 24.81
CA GLU A 362 -4.44 11.55 25.75
C GLU A 362 -5.94 11.41 25.50
N PRO A 363 -6.47 10.18 25.43
CA PRO A 363 -7.90 9.97 25.28
C PRO A 363 -8.65 10.42 26.54
N SER A 364 -9.65 11.28 26.37
CA SER A 364 -10.54 11.68 27.46
C SER A 364 -11.64 10.64 27.65
N CYS A 365 -11.42 9.70 28.57
CA CYS A 365 -12.39 8.66 28.89
C CYS A 365 -13.39 9.17 29.93
N SER A 366 -14.43 9.91 29.51
CA SER A 366 -15.49 10.32 30.42
C SER A 366 -16.29 9.10 30.90
N ARG A 367 -16.37 8.90 32.23
CA ARG A 367 -17.42 8.05 32.81
C ARG A 367 -18.74 8.79 32.64
N GLN A 368 -19.59 8.35 31.72
CA GLN A 368 -21.00 8.68 31.83
C GLN A 368 -21.52 7.94 33.06
N SER A 369 -21.81 8.68 34.13
CA SER A 369 -22.64 8.16 35.20
C SER A 369 -24.00 7.85 34.58
N LYS A 370 -24.37 6.58 34.55
CA LYS A 370 -25.78 6.20 34.42
C LYS A 370 -26.41 6.23 35.80
#